data_AF-A0A0R2QPZ3-F1
#
_entry.id   AF-A0A0R2QPZ3-F1
#
_cell.length_a   1.000
_cell.length_b   1.000
_cell.length_c   1.000
_cell.angle_alpha   90.00
_cell.angle_beta   90.00
_cell.angle_gamma   90.00
#
_symmetry.space_group_name_H-M   'P 1'
#
loop_
_entity.id
_entity.type
_entity.pdbx_description
1 polymer ?
#
loop_
_entity_poly.entity_id
_entity_poly.type
_entity_poly.pdbx_seq_one_letter_code
_entity_poly.pdbx_strand_id
1 'polypeptide(L)'
;MKLFGSKVYLIAATLVRIEALFLAGLAIYLAVRTATSKVEELDAILAEIIFLSFASTGLFFAGRGFIAKRNFARAPTVLANLIALGVAYYMIDGERDLLGVGLGSFALVTLLAALSAIP
;
A
#
# COMPACT_ATOMS: atom_id res chain seq x y z
N MET A 1 4.76 27.06 1.05
CA MET A 1 3.61 26.15 0.81
C MET A 1 3.27 25.42 2.11
N LYS A 2 2.48 26.03 3.02
CA LYS A 2 1.89 25.35 4.19
C LYS A 2 0.45 24.98 3.84
N LEU A 3 0.27 24.12 2.83
CA LEU A 3 -1.05 23.97 2.22
C LEU A 3 -2.04 23.20 3.10
N PHE A 4 -1.59 22.39 4.06
CA PHE A 4 -2.52 21.63 4.89
C PHE A 4 -1.98 21.41 6.32
N GLY A 5 -2.80 21.77 7.32
CA GLY A 5 -2.48 21.65 8.74
C GLY A 5 -2.50 20.21 9.27
N SER A 6 -2.75 20.04 10.58
CA SER A 6 -2.73 18.72 11.27
C SER A 6 -3.61 17.64 10.62
N LYS A 7 -4.63 18.04 9.86
CA LYS A 7 -5.56 17.14 9.17
C LYS A 7 -4.88 16.27 8.10
N VAL A 8 -3.87 16.77 7.38
CA VAL A 8 -3.23 15.96 6.32
C VAL A 8 -2.42 14.80 6.87
N TYR A 9 -1.80 14.95 8.05
CA TYR A 9 -1.18 13.82 8.74
C TYR A 9 -2.18 12.72 9.08
N LEU A 10 -3.39 13.08 9.50
CA LEU A 10 -4.45 12.12 9.79
C LEU A 10 -4.97 11.46 8.52
N ILE A 11 -5.15 12.22 7.44
CA ILE A 11 -5.56 11.68 6.13
C ILE A 11 -4.51 10.68 5.63
N ALA A 12 -3.24 11.07 5.59
CA ALA A 12 -2.15 10.20 5.18
C ALA A 12 -2.05 8.95 6.06
N ALA A 13 -2.18 9.10 7.39
CA ALA A 13 -2.19 7.98 8.31
C ALA A 13 -3.34 6.99 8.06
N THR A 14 -4.55 7.50 7.78
CA THR A 14 -5.74 6.68 7.51
C THR A 14 -5.59 5.94 6.19
N LEU A 15 -5.20 6.63 5.11
CA LEU A 15 -5.03 6.02 3.79
C LEU A 15 -3.99 4.90 3.83
N VAL A 16 -2.82 5.16 4.42
CA VAL A 16 -1.75 4.15 4.56
C VAL A 16 -2.16 2.96 5.42
N ARG A 17 -2.99 3.17 6.44
CA ARG A 17 -3.51 2.06 7.24
C ARG A 17 -4.51 1.22 6.46
N ILE A 18 -5.30 1.82 5.59
CA ILE A 18 -6.19 1.09 4.67
C ILE A 18 -5.34 0.24 3.72
N GLU A 19 -4.25 0.78 3.16
CA GLU A 19 -3.31 0.00 2.32
C GLU A 19 -2.70 -1.16 3.11
N ALA A 20 -2.24 -0.91 4.33
CA ALA A 20 -1.70 -1.96 5.19
C ALA A 20 -2.72 -3.08 5.42
N LEU A 21 -3.98 -2.75 5.70
CA LEU A 21 -5.05 -3.73 5.88
C LEU A 21 -5.37 -4.49 4.58
N PHE A 22 -5.36 -3.80 3.44
CA PHE A 22 -5.56 -4.42 2.14
C PHE A 22 -4.45 -5.43 1.83
N LEU A 23 -3.18 -5.08 2.05
CA LEU A 23 -2.04 -5.99 1.87
C LEU A 23 -2.10 -7.18 2.85
N ALA A 24 -2.53 -6.96 4.10
CA ALA A 24 -2.76 -8.05 5.04
C ALA A 24 -3.84 -9.01 4.55
N GLY A 25 -4.96 -8.47 4.05
CA GLY A 25 -6.04 -9.25 3.46
C GLY A 25 -5.59 -10.07 2.25
N LEU A 26 -4.75 -9.48 1.37
CA LEU A 26 -4.14 -10.16 0.24
C LEU A 26 -3.21 -11.31 0.67
N ALA A 27 -2.36 -11.08 1.68
CA ALA A 27 -1.49 -12.12 2.24
C ALA A 27 -2.31 -13.29 2.82
N ILE A 28 -3.38 -13.00 3.57
CA ILE A 28 -4.29 -14.01 4.12
C ILE A 28 -5.01 -14.75 2.99
N TYR A 29 -5.51 -14.05 1.99
CA TYR A 29 -6.18 -14.64 0.84
C TYR A 29 -5.25 -15.61 0.10
N LEU A 30 -4.02 -15.20 -0.19
CA LEU A 30 -3.03 -16.07 -0.86
C LEU A 30 -2.66 -17.28 0.01
N ALA A 31 -2.52 -17.12 1.33
CA ALA A 31 -2.25 -18.22 2.23
C ALA A 31 -3.39 -19.27 2.22
N VAL A 32 -4.65 -18.81 2.29
CA VAL A 32 -5.83 -19.69 2.22
C VAL A 32 -5.95 -20.36 0.84
N ARG A 33 -5.71 -19.62 -0.25
CA ARG A 33 -5.73 -20.15 -1.61
C ARG A 33 -4.66 -21.23 -1.81
N THR A 34 -3.46 -21.01 -1.27
CA THR A 34 -2.35 -21.97 -1.30
C THR A 34 -2.68 -23.25 -0.53
N ALA A 35 -3.39 -23.14 0.60
CA ALA A 35 -3.78 -24.30 1.39
C ALA A 35 -4.93 -25.12 0.77
N THR A 36 -5.80 -24.50 -0.04
CA THR A 36 -7.05 -25.12 -0.53
C THR A 36 -7.02 -25.51 -2.00
N SER A 37 -6.04 -25.03 -2.78
CA SER A 37 -5.98 -25.22 -4.23
C SER A 37 -4.62 -25.79 -4.67
N LYS A 38 -4.58 -26.45 -5.83
CA LYS A 38 -3.30 -26.79 -6.47
C LYS A 38 -2.61 -25.50 -6.92
N VAL A 39 -1.35 -25.35 -6.53
CA VAL A 39 -0.48 -24.22 -6.87
C VAL A 39 0.60 -24.72 -7.83
N GLU A 40 0.75 -24.03 -8.96
CA GLU A 40 1.78 -24.35 -9.97
C GLU A 40 3.17 -23.92 -9.50
N GLU A 41 3.28 -22.73 -8.91
CA GLU A 41 4.55 -22.10 -8.51
C GLU A 41 4.55 -21.75 -7.02
N LEU A 42 4.84 -22.74 -6.17
CA LEU A 42 4.76 -22.57 -4.71
C LEU A 42 5.78 -21.54 -4.17
N ASP A 43 6.99 -21.55 -4.73
CA ASP A 43 8.07 -20.67 -4.29
C ASP A 43 7.74 -19.19 -4.52
N ALA A 44 7.14 -18.87 -5.68
CA ALA A 44 6.71 -17.53 -6.03
C ALA A 44 5.60 -17.03 -5.08
N ILE A 45 4.60 -17.86 -4.80
CA ILE A 45 3.49 -17.48 -3.92
C ILE A 45 3.97 -17.32 -2.47
N LEU A 46 4.88 -18.17 -1.98
CA LEU A 46 5.45 -18.02 -0.65
C LEU A 46 6.24 -16.70 -0.51
N ALA A 47 7.05 -16.36 -1.51
CA ALA A 47 7.75 -15.09 -1.55
C ALA A 47 6.78 -13.90 -1.53
N GLU A 48 5.69 -13.99 -2.28
CA GLU A 48 4.64 -12.95 -2.32
C GLU A 48 3.93 -12.80 -0.96
N ILE A 49 3.54 -13.90 -0.30
CA ILE A 49 2.91 -13.87 1.03
C ILE A 49 3.84 -13.21 2.05
N ILE A 50 5.12 -13.58 2.06
CA ILE A 50 6.12 -12.99 2.96
C ILE A 50 6.26 -11.50 2.65
N PHE A 51 6.45 -11.13 1.39
CA PHE A 51 6.58 -9.74 0.96
C PHE A 51 5.38 -8.88 1.38
N LEU A 52 4.15 -9.34 1.12
CA LEU A 52 2.92 -8.64 1.49
C LEU A 52 2.78 -8.49 3.01
N SER A 53 3.18 -9.50 3.78
CA SER A 53 3.14 -9.47 5.24
C SER A 53 4.10 -8.40 5.81
N PHE A 54 5.32 -8.34 5.28
CA PHE A 54 6.30 -7.32 5.65
C PHE A 54 5.86 -5.91 5.19
N ALA A 55 5.36 -5.79 3.96
CA ALA A 55 4.87 -4.52 3.42
C ALA A 55 3.69 -3.98 4.24
N SER A 56 2.71 -4.84 4.56
CA SER A 56 1.57 -4.51 5.41
C SER A 56 2.03 -4.00 6.78
N THR A 57 2.93 -4.75 7.43
CA THR A 57 3.46 -4.37 8.75
C THR A 57 4.19 -3.02 8.68
N GLY A 58 5.06 -2.84 7.68
CA GLY A 58 5.81 -1.59 7.48
C GLY A 58 4.89 -0.39 7.27
N LEU A 59 3.88 -0.50 6.41
CA LEU A 59 2.89 0.55 6.16
C LEU A 59 2.06 0.84 7.41
N PHE A 60 1.65 -0.17 8.17
CA PHE A 60 0.92 0.04 9.42
C PHE A 60 1.72 0.91 10.42
N PHE A 61 3.02 0.65 10.57
CA PHE A 61 3.91 1.47 11.38
C PHE A 61 4.16 2.86 10.79
N ALA A 62 4.23 2.99 9.46
CA ALA A 62 4.28 4.30 8.80
C ALA A 62 3.04 5.15 9.12
N GLY A 63 1.84 4.55 9.14
CA GLY A 63 0.62 5.21 9.61
C GLY A 63 0.72 5.76 11.04
N ARG A 64 1.36 5.02 11.97
CA ARG A 64 1.65 5.54 13.31
C ARG A 64 2.65 6.70 13.28
N GLY A 65 3.65 6.65 12.41
CA GLY A 65 4.63 7.72 12.25
C GLY A 65 4.02 9.03 11.74
N PHE A 66 3.02 8.97 10.85
CA PHE A 66 2.27 10.18 10.44
C PHE A 66 1.52 10.82 11.60
N ILE A 67 0.83 10.04 12.44
CA ILE A 67 0.13 10.56 13.63
C ILE A 67 1.13 11.24 14.59
N ALA A 68 2.29 10.62 14.77
CA ALA A 68 3.38 11.17 15.59
C ALA A 68 4.15 12.31 14.90
N LYS A 69 3.76 12.73 13.69
CA LYS A 69 4.44 13.75 12.86
C LYS A 69 5.94 13.48 12.66
N ARG A 70 6.31 12.20 12.54
CA ARG A 70 7.70 11.79 12.33
C ARG A 70 8.02 11.61 10.86
N ASN A 71 9.19 12.11 10.45
CA ASN A 71 9.64 12.08 9.05
C ASN A 71 9.81 10.66 8.47
N PHE A 72 10.10 9.65 9.30
CA PHE A 72 10.35 8.30 8.83
C PHE A 72 9.15 7.65 8.14
N ALA A 73 7.91 8.11 8.39
CA ALA A 73 6.70 7.56 7.78
C ALA A 73 6.59 7.84 6.28
N ARG A 74 7.22 8.93 5.81
CA ARG A 74 7.05 9.42 4.44
C ARG A 74 7.72 8.52 3.41
N ALA A 75 9.00 8.20 3.62
CA ALA A 75 9.78 7.39 2.68
C ALA A 75 9.13 6.03 2.35
N PRO A 76 8.76 5.17 3.32
CA PRO A 76 8.13 3.88 3.00
C PRO A 76 6.77 4.04 2.32
N THR A 77 5.98 5.05 2.71
CA THR A 77 4.67 5.33 2.10
C THR A 77 4.79 5.77 0.65
N VAL A 78 5.70 6.70 0.36
CA VAL A 78 5.96 7.18 -1.00
C VAL A 78 6.44 6.03 -1.87
N LEU A 79 7.38 5.21 -1.38
CA LEU A 79 7.90 4.08 -2.14
C LEU A 79 6.81 3.04 -2.44
N ALA A 80 6.02 2.65 -1.45
CA ALA A 80 4.94 1.68 -1.64
C ALA A 80 3.91 2.16 -2.68
N ASN A 81 3.58 3.45 -2.65
CA ASN A 81 2.62 4.02 -3.59
C ASN A 81 3.17 4.18 -5.01
N LEU A 82 4.46 4.47 -5.17
CA LEU A 82 5.11 4.43 -6.48
C LEU A 82 5.13 3.02 -7.07
N ILE A 83 5.37 1.99 -6.24
CA ILE A 83 5.27 0.59 -6.65
C ILE A 83 3.82 0.27 -7.06
N ALA A 84 2.83 0.68 -6.26
CA ALA A 84 1.42 0.44 -6.55
C ALA A 84 0.95 1.11 -7.85
N LEU A 85 1.47 2.30 -8.19
CA LEU A 85 1.22 2.94 -9.49
C LEU A 85 1.80 2.11 -10.65
N GLY A 86 2.98 1.52 -10.48
CA GLY A 86 3.54 0.57 -11.45
C GLY A 86 2.67 -0.68 -11.61
N VAL A 87 2.19 -1.24 -10.51
CA VAL A 87 1.24 -2.37 -10.53
C VAL A 87 -0.05 -1.98 -11.24
N ALA A 88 -0.61 -0.80 -10.95
CA ALA A 88 -1.82 -0.30 -11.59
C ALA A 88 -1.66 -0.17 -13.11
N TYR A 89 -0.51 0.30 -13.59
CA TYR A 89 -0.19 0.34 -15.02
C TYR A 89 -0.26 -1.06 -15.65
N TYR A 90 0.42 -2.05 -15.06
CA TYR A 90 0.39 -3.42 -15.58
C TYR A 90 -0.99 -4.09 -15.48
N MET A 91 -1.83 -3.69 -14.52
CA MET A 91 -3.21 -4.16 -14.46
C MET A 91 -4.06 -3.62 -15.60
N ILE A 92 -3.89 -2.35 -15.98
CA ILE A 92 -4.57 -1.76 -17.13
C ILE A 92 -4.08 -2.41 -18.43
N ASP A 93 -2.76 -2.56 -18.56
CA ASP A 93 -2.16 -3.24 -19.72
C ASP A 93 -2.64 -4.70 -19.86
N GLY A 94 -2.89 -5.38 -18.72
CA GLY A 94 -3.47 -6.71 -18.65
C GLY A 94 -5.00 -6.77 -18.68
N GLU A 95 -5.68 -5.78 -19.26
CA GLU A 95 -7.15 -5.71 -19.45
C GLU A 95 -7.98 -5.72 -18.16
N ARG A 96 -7.37 -5.42 -17.01
CA ARG A 96 -8.04 -5.28 -15.70
C ARG A 96 -8.27 -3.81 -15.34
N ASP A 97 -8.80 -3.05 -16.29
CA ASP A 97 -8.90 -1.59 -16.24
C ASP A 97 -9.54 -1.07 -14.95
N LEU A 98 -10.68 -1.62 -14.54
CA LEU A 98 -11.40 -1.16 -13.36
C LEU A 98 -10.56 -1.31 -12.08
N LEU A 99 -9.84 -2.42 -11.96
CA LEU A 99 -8.97 -2.67 -10.81
C LEU A 99 -7.72 -1.81 -10.86
N GLY A 100 -7.12 -1.64 -12.05
CA GLY A 100 -5.95 -0.80 -12.25
C GLY A 100 -6.24 0.67 -11.97
N VAL A 101 -7.35 1.21 -12.48
CA VAL A 101 -7.80 2.59 -12.18
C VAL A 101 -8.13 2.75 -10.69
N GLY A 102 -8.80 1.76 -10.09
CA GLY A 102 -9.09 1.77 -8.65
C GLY A 102 -7.82 1.82 -7.78
N LEU A 103 -6.87 0.92 -8.04
CA LEU A 103 -5.59 0.88 -7.32
C LEU A 103 -4.78 2.16 -7.57
N GLY A 104 -4.66 2.58 -8.83
CA GLY A 104 -3.86 3.74 -9.22
C GLY A 104 -4.41 5.05 -8.64
N SER A 105 -5.73 5.24 -8.63
CA SER A 105 -6.36 6.41 -8.02
C SER A 105 -6.15 6.45 -6.51
N PHE A 106 -6.33 5.32 -5.82
CA PHE A 106 -6.06 5.23 -4.38
C PHE A 106 -4.59 5.54 -4.07
N ALA A 107 -3.68 4.90 -4.81
CA ALA A 107 -2.24 5.07 -4.62
C ALA A 107 -1.78 6.52 -4.89
N LEU A 108 -2.34 7.16 -5.92
CA LEU A 108 -2.05 8.55 -6.23
C LEU A 108 -2.50 9.48 -5.09
N VAL A 109 -3.69 9.27 -4.54
CA VAL A 109 -4.22 10.08 -3.43
C VAL A 109 -3.35 9.89 -2.17
N THR A 110 -2.98 8.66 -1.83
CA THR A 110 -2.10 8.39 -0.68
C THR A 110 -0.72 9.00 -0.89
N LEU A 111 -0.14 8.89 -2.09
CA LEU A 111 1.14 9.49 -2.44
C LEU A 111 1.11 11.01 -2.24
N LEU A 112 0.11 11.70 -2.78
CA LEU A 112 -0.03 13.15 -2.65
C LEU A 112 -0.22 13.57 -1.19
N ALA A 113 -0.99 12.81 -0.41
CA ALA A 113 -1.16 13.05 1.02
C ALA A 113 0.17 12.90 1.79
N ALA A 114 0.94 11.85 1.50
CA ALA A 114 2.25 11.59 2.12
C ALA A 114 3.30 12.64 1.75
N LEU A 115 3.32 13.10 0.50
CA LEU A 115 4.20 14.16 0.03
C LEU A 115 3.86 15.50 0.68
N SER A 116 2.55 15.79 0.85
CA SER A 116 2.04 17.03 1.46
C SER A 116 2.23 17.10 2.97
N ALA A 117 2.42 15.96 3.66
CA ALA A 117 2.66 15.87 5.10
C ALA A 117 4.11 16.27 5.48
N ILE A 118 4.51 17.51 5.17
CA ILE A 118 5.83 18.08 5.48
C ILE A 118 5.79 18.75 6.86
N PRO A 119 6.66 18.35 7.82
CA PRO A 119 6.73 19.01 9.13
C PRO A 119 7.32 20.42 9.08
#